data_AF-A0A561C5K9-F1
#
_entry.id   AF-A0A561C5K9-F1
#
_cell.length_a   1.000
_cell.length_b   1.000
_cell.length_c   1.000
_cell.angle_alpha   90.00
_cell.angle_beta   90.00
_cell.angle_gamma   90.00
#
_symmetry.space_group_name_H-M   'P 1'
#
loop_
_entity.id
_entity.type
_entity.pdbx_description
1 polymer ?
#
loop_
_entity_poly.entity_id
_entity_poly.type
_entity_poly.pdbx_seq_one_letter_code
_entity_poly.pdbx_strand_id
1 'polypeptide(L)'
;MSKTHIRVTVAALILAAIASPAQAADRRYSLAYVEKVEITEPSGQTAWENKDVLDCDDVVLTEEDVRHALQHMRRVPWKAYNPANTDTTGCKGSALVTFQNGKVLAMGVEPTGRINTQEYDAKMKLAASPPGFYDCAPCGERKMALLKDAQYRAHERALRKLAAEGKFPPDEVERRLKWFRASREKP
;
A
#
# COMPACT_ATOMS: atom_id res chain seq x y z
N MET A 1 -40.96 32.24 -28.89
CA MET A 1 -39.57 32.57 -28.49
C MET A 1 -39.62 33.16 -27.07
N SER A 2 -38.83 32.81 -26.06
CA SER A 2 -37.87 31.75 -25.79
C SER A 2 -37.87 31.66 -24.25
N LYS A 3 -38.40 30.59 -23.66
CA LYS A 3 -38.35 30.33 -22.21
C LYS A 3 -38.03 28.86 -21.98
N THR A 4 -36.96 28.37 -22.62
CA THR A 4 -36.58 26.96 -22.49
C THR A 4 -35.08 26.70 -22.48
N HIS A 5 -34.25 27.73 -22.28
CA HIS A 5 -32.79 27.56 -22.35
C HIS A 5 -32.00 27.90 -21.08
N ILE A 6 -32.66 28.28 -19.98
CA ILE A 6 -31.94 28.71 -18.76
C ILE A 6 -31.86 27.61 -17.68
N ARG A 7 -32.62 26.51 -17.80
CA ARG A 7 -32.66 25.47 -16.75
C ARG A 7 -31.72 24.27 -16.94
N VAL A 8 -31.07 24.14 -18.09
CA VAL A 8 -30.20 22.98 -18.40
C VAL A 8 -28.74 23.20 -17.98
N THR A 9 -28.29 24.45 -17.88
CA THR A 9 -26.89 24.77 -17.57
C THR A 9 -26.53 24.69 -16.08
N VAL A 10 -27.51 24.73 -15.16
CA VAL A 10 -27.25 24.65 -13.71
C VAL A 10 -27.12 23.20 -13.23
N ALA A 11 -27.75 22.23 -13.92
CA ALA A 11 -27.67 20.82 -13.53
C ALA A 11 -26.29 20.19 -13.80
N ALA A 12 -25.58 20.63 -14.86
CA ALA A 12 -24.27 20.10 -15.22
C ALA A 12 -23.15 20.52 -14.23
N LEU A 13 -23.26 21.70 -13.61
CA LEU A 13 -22.28 22.17 -12.62
C LEU A 13 -22.44 21.51 -11.24
N ILE A 14 -23.62 20.98 -10.94
CA ILE A 14 -23.88 20.28 -9.66
C ILE A 14 -23.44 18.81 -9.74
N LEU A 15 -23.48 18.16 -10.91
CA LEU A 15 -22.99 16.80 -11.07
C LEU A 15 -21.45 16.69 -11.00
N ALA A 16 -20.71 17.75 -11.33
CA ALA A 16 -19.24 17.76 -11.18
C ALA A 16 -18.79 17.87 -9.70
N ALA A 17 -19.65 18.32 -8.80
CA ALA A 17 -19.36 18.42 -7.37
C ALA A 17 -19.60 17.10 -6.59
N ILE A 18 -20.18 16.09 -7.25
CA ILE A 18 -20.35 14.73 -6.70
C ILE A 18 -19.14 13.83 -7.06
N ALA A 19 -18.10 14.39 -7.67
CA ALA A 19 -16.78 13.79 -7.66
C ALA A 19 -16.26 13.84 -6.21
N SER A 20 -16.67 12.82 -5.46
CA SER A 20 -16.23 12.39 -4.15
C SER A 20 -15.09 13.23 -3.54
N PRO A 21 -15.31 13.96 -2.42
CA PRO A 21 -14.19 14.41 -1.57
C PRO A 21 -13.40 13.22 -0.98
N ALA A 22 -13.83 11.98 -1.24
CA ALA A 22 -13.18 10.75 -0.85
C ALA A 22 -11.96 10.33 -1.70
N GLN A 23 -11.36 11.21 -2.51
CA GLN A 23 -10.19 10.85 -3.33
C GLN A 23 -9.06 11.90 -3.31
N ALA A 24 -9.17 12.93 -2.47
CA ALA A 24 -8.13 13.94 -2.38
C ALA A 24 -7.01 13.50 -1.42
N ALA A 25 -5.76 13.54 -1.91
CA ALA A 25 -4.57 13.38 -1.09
C ALA A 25 -4.53 14.40 0.06
N ASP A 26 -3.86 14.05 1.15
CA ASP A 26 -3.64 15.00 2.24
C ASP A 26 -2.74 16.16 1.80
N ARG A 27 -3.35 17.34 1.64
CA ARG A 27 -2.69 18.56 1.14
C ARG A 27 -1.50 19.00 1.99
N ARG A 28 -1.37 18.55 3.24
CA ARG A 28 -0.24 18.87 4.12
C ARG A 28 1.10 18.32 3.60
N TYR A 29 1.05 17.32 2.72
CA TYR A 29 2.21 16.63 2.16
C TYR A 29 2.18 16.63 0.63
N SER A 30 2.06 17.82 0.05
CA SER A 30 2.08 17.96 -1.41
C SER A 30 3.43 17.56 -2.00
N LEU A 31 3.37 16.74 -3.05
CA LEU A 31 4.53 16.30 -3.83
C LEU A 31 5.37 17.46 -4.40
N ALA A 32 4.73 18.60 -4.69
CA ALA A 32 5.41 19.76 -5.25
C ALA A 32 6.50 20.35 -4.33
N TYR A 33 6.43 20.05 -3.03
CA TYR A 33 7.38 20.55 -2.03
C TYR A 33 8.32 19.46 -1.51
N VAL A 34 8.30 18.26 -2.09
CA VAL A 34 9.23 17.19 -1.73
C VAL A 34 10.62 17.53 -2.27
N GLU A 35 11.57 17.64 -1.36
CA GLU A 35 12.98 17.86 -1.68
C GLU A 35 13.71 16.52 -1.84
N LYS A 36 13.49 15.59 -0.90
CA LYS A 36 14.16 14.28 -0.88
C LYS A 36 13.22 13.19 -0.39
N VAL A 37 13.33 12.01 -0.99
CA VAL A 37 12.79 10.76 -0.46
C VAL A 37 13.96 9.83 -0.17
N GLU A 38 13.96 9.23 1.02
CA GLU A 38 14.97 8.27 1.44
C GLU A 38 14.27 7.01 1.95
N ILE A 39 14.57 5.86 1.34
CA ILE A 39 14.09 4.57 1.84
C ILE A 39 15.03 4.13 2.95
N THR A 40 14.55 4.19 4.20
CA THR A 40 15.36 3.86 5.38
C THR A 40 15.32 2.38 5.70
N GLU A 41 14.21 1.72 5.41
CA GLU A 41 14.08 0.27 5.46
C GLU A 41 13.35 -0.18 4.19
N PRO A 42 14.00 -0.96 3.31
CA PRO A 42 13.25 -1.67 2.28
C PRO A 42 12.25 -2.60 2.97
N SER A 43 11.11 -2.88 2.33
CA SER A 43 10.01 -3.67 2.89
C SER A 43 10.53 -4.88 3.67
N GLY A 44 10.49 -4.80 5.00
CA GLY A 44 11.18 -5.72 5.90
C GLY A 44 10.21 -6.61 6.66
N GLN A 45 10.72 -7.76 7.10
CA GLN A 45 9.95 -8.71 7.90
C GLN A 45 9.57 -8.09 9.25
N THR A 46 8.30 -8.19 9.64
CA THR A 46 7.83 -7.80 10.98
C THR A 46 7.45 -9.02 11.81
N ALA A 47 7.34 -8.85 13.13
CA ALA A 47 7.07 -9.92 14.10
C ALA A 47 5.73 -10.68 13.88
N TRP A 48 4.91 -10.27 12.92
CA TRP A 48 3.56 -10.79 12.65
C TRP A 48 3.51 -11.73 11.43
N GLU A 49 4.65 -12.04 10.82
CA GLU A 49 4.71 -12.88 9.62
C GLU A 49 4.84 -14.37 9.94
N ASN A 50 4.07 -15.18 9.21
CA ASN A 50 4.39 -16.58 9.04
C ASN A 50 5.54 -16.70 8.01
N LYS A 51 6.74 -17.01 8.51
CA LYS A 51 8.03 -17.02 7.79
C LYS A 51 8.10 -17.98 6.60
N ASP A 52 7.11 -18.83 6.41
CA ASP A 52 7.14 -19.91 5.41
C ASP A 52 6.37 -19.60 4.11
N VAL A 53 5.68 -18.46 4.01
CA VAL A 53 4.73 -18.21 2.89
C VAL A 53 4.89 -16.85 2.19
N LEU A 54 5.51 -15.85 2.81
CA LEU A 54 5.61 -14.48 2.27
C LEU A 54 7.08 -14.03 2.12
N ASP A 55 7.44 -13.53 0.94
CA ASP A 55 8.79 -13.04 0.63
C ASP A 55 8.75 -11.52 0.39
N CYS A 56 9.12 -10.73 1.39
CA CYS A 56 9.02 -9.26 1.33
C CYS A 56 10.01 -8.62 0.35
N ASP A 57 11.05 -9.36 -0.05
CA ASP A 57 12.02 -8.92 -1.06
C ASP A 57 11.38 -8.81 -2.45
N ASP A 58 10.21 -9.41 -2.67
CA ASP A 58 9.44 -9.27 -3.91
C ASP A 58 8.54 -8.02 -3.93
N VAL A 59 8.37 -7.32 -2.80
CA VAL A 59 7.51 -6.13 -2.67
C VAL A 59 8.25 -4.96 -2.01
N VAL A 60 9.48 -4.73 -2.44
CA VAL A 60 10.32 -3.63 -1.96
C VAL A 60 9.64 -2.28 -2.18
N LEU A 61 9.62 -1.47 -1.12
CA LEU A 61 9.21 -0.07 -1.15
C LEU A 61 10.24 0.74 -1.96
N THR A 62 9.77 1.41 -3.00
CA THR A 62 10.59 2.29 -3.83
C THR A 62 10.25 3.75 -3.59
N GLU A 63 11.11 4.67 -4.04
CA GLU A 63 10.81 6.11 -4.03
C GLU A 63 9.52 6.41 -4.81
N GLU A 64 9.28 5.74 -5.94
CA GLU A 64 8.05 5.93 -6.72
C GLU A 64 6.80 5.56 -5.92
N ASP A 65 6.86 4.48 -5.13
CA ASP A 65 5.76 4.08 -4.26
C ASP A 65 5.48 5.12 -3.17
N VAL A 66 6.53 5.70 -2.59
CA VAL A 66 6.38 6.79 -1.61
C VAL A 66 5.75 8.01 -2.25
N ARG A 67 6.19 8.38 -3.47
CA ARG A 67 5.59 9.50 -4.19
C ARG A 67 4.13 9.24 -4.56
N HIS A 68 3.83 8.02 -5.02
CA HIS A 68 2.46 7.60 -5.32
C HIS A 68 1.59 7.63 -4.06
N ALA A 69 2.11 7.18 -2.91
CA ALA A 69 1.43 7.29 -1.63
C ALA A 69 1.13 8.75 -1.26
N LEU A 70 2.09 9.67 -1.35
CA LEU A 70 1.84 11.10 -1.08
C LEU A 70 0.74 11.69 -1.99
N GLN A 71 0.62 11.22 -3.22
CA GLN A 71 -0.38 11.67 -4.18
C GLN A 71 -1.79 11.13 -3.90
N HIS A 72 -1.92 10.00 -3.21
CA HIS A 72 -3.20 9.28 -3.10
C HIS A 72 -3.63 8.95 -1.68
N MET A 73 -2.76 9.11 -0.69
CA MET A 73 -3.04 8.74 0.69
C MET A 73 -4.11 9.64 1.31
N ARG A 74 -5.03 9.02 2.04
CA ARG A 74 -6.16 9.68 2.69
C ARG A 74 -6.13 9.41 4.18
N ARG A 75 -6.28 10.46 4.98
CA ARG A 75 -6.26 10.31 6.44
C ARG A 75 -7.49 9.50 6.88
N VAL A 76 -7.26 8.51 7.74
CA VAL A 76 -8.29 7.65 8.33
C VAL A 76 -8.16 7.62 9.86
N PRO A 77 -9.25 7.34 10.60
CA PRO A 77 -9.15 7.15 12.05
C PRO A 77 -8.42 5.84 12.38
N TRP A 78 -7.80 5.77 13.57
CA TRP A 78 -7.10 4.57 14.05
C TRP A 78 -7.95 3.29 13.93
N LYS A 79 -9.25 3.35 14.25
CA LYS A 79 -10.15 2.19 14.16
C LYS A 79 -10.28 1.63 12.73
N ALA A 80 -10.18 2.49 11.72
CA ALA A 80 -10.17 2.07 10.31
C ALA A 80 -8.78 1.61 9.85
N TYR A 81 -7.72 2.21 10.41
CA TYR A 81 -6.34 1.79 10.14
C TYR A 81 -5.99 0.45 10.76
N ASN A 82 -6.48 0.16 11.96
CA ASN A 82 -6.23 -1.07 12.71
C ASN A 82 -7.58 -1.62 13.21
N PRO A 83 -8.41 -2.18 12.31
CA PRO A 83 -9.57 -2.94 12.73
C PRO A 83 -9.02 -4.12 13.54
N ALA A 84 -9.54 -4.31 14.75
CA ALA A 84 -9.03 -5.31 15.67
C ALA A 84 -8.81 -6.68 14.98
N ASN A 85 -7.55 -7.01 14.69
CA ASN A 85 -6.98 -8.33 14.37
C ASN A 85 -6.87 -8.89 12.92
N THR A 86 -6.84 -8.18 11.78
CA THR A 86 -6.77 -8.95 10.49
C THR A 86 -5.94 -8.50 9.29
N ASP A 87 -5.55 -7.23 9.09
CA ASP A 87 -5.11 -6.81 7.74
C ASP A 87 -3.66 -6.31 7.63
N THR A 88 -2.76 -6.79 8.49
CA THR A 88 -1.31 -6.55 8.34
C THR A 88 -0.70 -7.61 7.44
N THR A 89 -0.04 -7.21 6.37
CA THR A 89 0.74 -8.15 5.54
C THR A 89 2.07 -8.53 6.17
N GLY A 90 2.58 -7.68 7.07
CA GLY A 90 3.88 -7.86 7.71
C GLY A 90 5.04 -7.26 6.93
N CYS A 91 4.95 -7.18 5.59
CA CYS A 91 5.97 -6.58 4.71
C CYS A 91 5.87 -5.06 4.70
N LYS A 92 6.31 -4.38 5.75
CA LYS A 92 6.26 -2.91 5.81
C LYS A 92 7.60 -2.31 5.42
N GLY A 93 7.59 -1.37 4.48
CA GLY A 93 8.75 -0.52 4.18
C GLY A 93 8.68 0.81 4.93
N SER A 94 9.83 1.39 5.21
CA SER A 94 9.95 2.68 5.89
C SER A 94 10.71 3.69 5.02
N ALA A 95 10.21 4.92 4.97
CA ALA A 95 10.83 6.02 4.25
C ALA A 95 10.80 7.33 5.04
N LEU A 96 11.76 8.21 4.79
CA LEU A 96 11.77 9.60 5.20
C LEU A 96 11.54 10.49 3.97
N VAL A 97 10.59 11.41 4.09
CA VAL A 97 10.31 12.43 3.09
C VAL A 97 10.67 13.78 3.66
N THR A 98 11.69 14.42 3.10
CA THR A 98 12.09 15.78 3.44
C THR A 98 11.41 16.77 2.50
N PHE A 99 10.75 17.77 3.07
CA PHE A 99 10.12 18.86 2.34
C PHE A 99 11.03 20.09 2.33
N GLN A 100 10.91 20.93 1.31
CA GLN A 100 11.69 22.16 1.13
C GLN A 100 11.66 23.12 2.32
N ASN A 101 10.63 23.05 3.17
CA ASN A 101 10.52 23.86 4.38
C ASN A 101 11.24 23.24 5.60
N GLY A 102 12.03 22.18 5.40
CA GLY A 102 12.75 21.46 6.44
C GLY A 102 11.91 20.47 7.26
N LYS A 103 10.60 20.35 6.99
CA LYS A 103 9.76 19.32 7.61
C LYS A 103 10.18 17.95 7.11
N VAL A 104 10.16 16.95 7.99
CA VAL A 104 10.41 15.55 7.64
C VAL A 104 9.20 14.70 8.01
N LEU A 105 8.73 13.88 7.09
CA LEU A 105 7.67 12.89 7.32
C LEU A 105 8.29 11.50 7.26
N ALA A 106 8.31 10.81 8.39
CA ALA A 106 8.54 9.37 8.41
C ALA A 106 7.25 8.67 8.00
N MET A 107 7.35 7.73 7.07
CA MET A 107 6.25 6.95 6.52
C MET A 107 6.57 5.48 6.64
N GLY A 108 5.67 4.70 7.24
CA GLY A 108 5.63 3.25 7.06
C GLY A 108 4.54 2.92 6.07
N VAL A 109 4.85 2.15 5.02
CA VAL A 109 3.94 1.81 3.92
C VAL A 109 3.83 0.30 3.82
N GLU A 110 2.62 -0.22 3.93
CA GLU A 110 2.31 -1.63 3.69
C GLU A 110 1.82 -1.84 2.25
N PRO A 111 2.08 -3.02 1.64
CA PRO A 111 1.55 -3.42 0.34
C PRO A 111 0.03 -3.36 0.21
N THR A 112 -0.70 -3.35 1.33
CA THR A 112 -2.16 -3.17 1.37
C THR A 112 -2.61 -1.73 1.12
N GLY A 113 -1.68 -0.77 1.09
CA GLY A 113 -1.97 0.66 1.01
C GLY A 113 -2.15 1.32 2.38
N ARG A 114 -2.02 0.57 3.47
CA ARG A 114 -2.02 1.12 4.83
C ARG A 114 -0.72 1.89 5.07
N ILE A 115 -0.85 3.10 5.59
CA ILE A 115 0.28 4.00 5.84
C ILE A 115 0.18 4.59 7.23
N ASN A 116 1.26 4.48 8.01
CA ASN A 116 1.43 5.24 9.25
C ASN A 116 2.49 6.33 9.06
N THR A 117 2.29 7.49 9.69
CA THR A 117 3.24 8.60 9.56
C THR A 117 3.62 9.23 10.89
N GLN A 118 4.84 9.75 10.96
CA GLN A 118 5.31 10.57 12.06
C GLN A 118 6.02 11.82 11.51
N GLU A 119 5.62 13.00 11.99
CA GLU A 119 6.22 14.27 11.58
C GLU A 119 7.36 14.69 12.50
N TYR A 120 8.43 15.19 11.89
CA TYR A 120 9.61 15.74 12.53
C TYR A 120 9.99 17.11 11.93
N ASP A 121 10.69 17.93 12.71
CA ASP A 121 11.33 19.14 12.22
C ASP A 121 12.70 18.84 11.57
N ALA A 122 13.37 19.87 11.04
CA ALA A 122 14.68 19.76 10.40
C ALA A 122 15.79 19.25 11.34
N LYS A 123 15.57 19.26 12.66
CA LYS A 123 16.48 18.75 13.69
C LYS A 123 16.07 17.35 14.17
N MET A 124 15.18 16.67 13.43
CA MET A 124 14.60 15.38 13.76
C MET A 124 13.89 15.34 15.13
N LYS A 125 13.38 16.49 15.59
CA LYS A 125 12.53 16.55 16.78
C LYS A 125 11.07 16.35 16.37
N LEU A 126 10.32 15.67 17.24
CA LEU A 126 8.91 15.40 17.02
C LEU A 126 8.13 16.71 16.81
N ALA A 127 7.53 16.88 15.63
CA ALA A 127 6.81 18.10 15.26
C ALA A 127 5.29 17.98 15.49
N ALA A 128 4.74 16.76 15.45
CA ALA A 128 3.33 16.50 15.71
C ALA A 128 3.13 15.16 16.41
N SER A 129 2.16 15.09 17.33
CA SER A 129 1.72 13.85 17.99
C SER A 129 0.20 13.94 18.19
N PRO A 130 -0.58 12.85 18.01
CA PRO A 130 -0.17 11.48 17.69
C PRO A 130 0.21 11.27 16.21
N PRO A 131 0.79 10.10 15.86
CA PRO A 131 1.01 9.68 14.48
C PRO A 131 -0.22 9.86 13.58
N GLY A 132 0.02 10.03 12.29
CA GLY A 132 -1.02 9.99 11.27
C GLY A 132 -1.27 8.58 10.78
N PHE A 133 -2.52 8.28 10.44
CA PHE A 133 -2.93 7.03 9.82
C PHE A 133 -3.63 7.31 8.50
N TYR A 134 -3.27 6.57 7.46
CA TYR A 134 -3.78 6.77 6.13
C TYR A 134 -4.08 5.44 5.45
N ASP A 135 -4.99 5.53 4.49
CA ASP A 135 -5.28 4.49 3.52
C ASP A 135 -4.97 5.01 2.11
N CYS A 136 -4.50 4.11 1.24
CA CYS A 136 -4.17 4.37 -0.16
C CYS A 136 -4.56 3.15 -0.99
N ALA A 137 -5.84 3.07 -1.37
CA ALA A 137 -6.34 1.99 -2.22
C ALA A 137 -5.53 1.79 -3.53
N PRO A 138 -5.14 2.85 -4.28
CA PRO A 138 -4.30 2.68 -5.48
C PRO A 138 -2.92 2.08 -5.18
N CYS A 139 -2.32 2.40 -4.04
CA CYS A 139 -1.06 1.80 -3.59
C CYS A 139 -1.25 0.29 -3.35
N GLY A 140 -2.36 -0.06 -2.69
CA GLY A 140 -2.79 -1.44 -2.46
C GLY A 140 -2.96 -2.21 -3.77
N GLU A 141 -3.73 -1.67 -4.71
CA GLU A 141 -3.97 -2.31 -6.02
C GLU A 141 -2.66 -2.59 -6.77
N ARG A 142 -1.73 -1.62 -6.77
CA ARG A 142 -0.43 -1.75 -7.46
C ARG A 142 0.46 -2.84 -6.83
N LYS A 143 0.48 -2.96 -5.50
CA LYS A 143 1.43 -3.83 -4.78
C LYS A 143 0.85 -5.18 -4.40
N MET A 144 -0.46 -5.29 -4.16
CA MET A 144 -1.10 -6.55 -3.79
C MET A 144 -1.03 -7.60 -4.91
N ALA A 145 -1.02 -7.19 -6.18
CA ALA A 145 -0.79 -8.12 -7.29
C ALA A 145 0.61 -8.75 -7.22
N LEU A 146 1.63 -7.94 -6.95
CA LEU A 146 3.02 -8.40 -6.77
C LEU A 146 3.15 -9.28 -5.52
N LEU A 147 2.48 -8.92 -4.43
CA LEU A 147 2.48 -9.72 -3.20
C LEU A 147 1.83 -11.10 -3.42
N LYS A 148 0.69 -11.14 -4.11
CA LYS A 148 0.03 -12.41 -4.46
C LYS A 148 0.97 -13.27 -5.30
N ASP A 149 1.57 -12.70 -6.34
CA ASP A 149 2.54 -13.39 -7.21
C ASP A 149 3.77 -13.92 -6.43
N ALA A 150 4.30 -13.13 -5.49
CA ALA A 150 5.36 -13.54 -4.57
C ALA A 150 4.94 -14.74 -3.69
N GLN A 151 3.75 -14.68 -3.09
CA GLN A 151 3.20 -15.81 -2.31
C GLN A 151 3.07 -17.07 -3.16
N TYR A 152 2.62 -16.92 -4.41
CA TYR A 152 2.51 -18.05 -5.34
C TYR A 152 3.88 -18.71 -5.59
N ARG A 153 4.91 -17.90 -5.89
CA ARG A 153 6.28 -18.40 -6.08
C ARG A 153 6.83 -19.03 -4.80
N ALA A 154 6.62 -18.41 -3.64
CA ALA A 154 7.06 -18.94 -2.36
C ALA A 154 6.43 -20.30 -2.05
N HIS A 155 5.11 -20.43 -2.27
CA HIS A 155 4.41 -21.69 -2.11
C HIS A 155 4.89 -22.77 -3.10
N GLU A 156 5.17 -22.39 -4.35
CA GLU A 156 5.76 -23.31 -5.32
C GLU A 156 7.15 -23.81 -4.87
N ARG A 157 8.02 -22.92 -4.39
CA ARG A 157 9.33 -23.29 -3.82
C ARG A 157 9.18 -24.22 -2.62
N ALA A 158 8.25 -23.93 -1.72
CA ALA A 158 7.99 -24.75 -0.53
C ALA A 158 7.51 -26.16 -0.89
N LEU A 159 6.55 -26.29 -1.80
CA LEU A 159 6.06 -27.59 -2.27
C LEU A 159 7.16 -28.40 -2.97
N ARG A 160 7.97 -27.76 -3.82
CA ARG A 160 9.11 -28.42 -4.49
C ARG A 160 10.17 -28.89 -3.48
N LYS A 161 10.44 -28.11 -2.43
CA LYS A 161 11.36 -28.49 -1.35
C LYS A 161 10.87 -29.73 -0.60
N LEU A 162 9.59 -29.76 -0.22
CA LEU A 162 8.98 -30.93 0.43
C LEU A 162 9.02 -32.18 -0.47
N ALA A 163 8.91 -32.02 -1.79
CA ALA A 163 9.12 -33.09 -2.75
C ALA A 163 10.56 -33.63 -2.71
N ALA A 164 11.55 -32.74 -2.73
CA ALA A 164 12.97 -33.09 -2.68
C ALA A 164 13.35 -33.78 -1.36
N GLU A 165 12.65 -33.48 -0.27
CA GLU A 165 12.79 -34.12 1.04
C GLU A 165 12.03 -35.46 1.14
N GLY A 166 11.38 -35.91 0.06
CA GLY A 166 10.60 -37.16 0.03
C GLY A 166 9.30 -37.12 0.83
N LYS A 167 8.82 -35.93 1.23
CA LYS A 167 7.57 -35.77 1.98
C LYS A 167 6.32 -35.91 1.10
N PHE A 168 6.47 -35.69 -0.20
CA PHE A 168 5.42 -35.89 -1.20
C PHE A 168 5.98 -36.58 -2.44
N PRO A 169 5.21 -37.45 -3.10
CA PRO A 169 5.59 -37.98 -4.38
C PRO A 169 5.49 -36.88 -5.47
N PRO A 170 6.34 -36.89 -6.52
CA PRO A 170 6.41 -35.81 -7.50
C PRO A 170 5.10 -35.52 -8.25
N ASP A 171 4.29 -36.56 -8.50
CA ASP A 171 2.99 -36.46 -9.16
C ASP A 171 1.95 -35.74 -8.29
N GLU A 172 1.97 -35.94 -6.98
CA GLU A 172 1.13 -35.22 -6.04
C GLU A 172 1.51 -33.74 -5.97
N VAL A 173 2.80 -33.41 -6.05
CA VAL A 173 3.28 -32.03 -6.08
C VAL A 173 2.83 -31.33 -7.35
N GLU A 174 3.01 -31.95 -8.52
CA GLU A 174 2.53 -31.39 -9.79
C GLU A 174 1.00 -31.20 -9.81
N ARG A 175 0.23 -32.13 -9.23
CA ARG A 175 -1.22 -31.99 -9.09
C ARG A 175 -1.59 -30.80 -8.21
N ARG A 176 -0.93 -30.63 -7.06
CA ARG A 176 -1.15 -29.51 -6.13
C ARG A 176 -0.78 -28.18 -6.77
N LEU A 177 0.38 -28.11 -7.45
CA LEU A 177 0.80 -26.92 -8.20
C LEU A 177 -0.16 -26.57 -9.32
N LYS A 178 -0.65 -27.56 -10.08
CA LYS A 178 -1.63 -27.35 -11.15
C LYS A 178 -2.94 -26.80 -10.61
N TRP A 179 -3.46 -27.37 -9.51
CA TRP A 179 -4.67 -26.87 -8.84
C TRP A 179 -4.48 -25.44 -8.34
N PHE A 180 -3.34 -25.16 -7.70
CA PHE A 180 -3.02 -23.84 -7.16
C PHE A 180 -2.87 -22.78 -8.27
N ARG A 181 -2.19 -23.10 -9.38
CA ARG A 181 -2.11 -22.23 -10.58
C ARG A 181 -3.48 -21.98 -11.19
N ALA A 182 -4.35 -22.98 -11.27
CA ALA A 182 -5.72 -22.80 -11.78
C ALA A 182 -6.58 -21.90 -10.87
N SER A 183 -6.27 -21.82 -9.57
CA SER A 183 -6.94 -20.90 -8.65
C SER A 183 -6.52 -19.43 -8.84
N ARG A 184 -5.36 -19.17 -9.48
CA ARG A 184 -4.85 -17.83 -9.82
C ARG A 184 -5.66 -17.12 -10.91
N GLU A 185 -6.22 -17.90 -11.84
CA GLU A 185 -6.89 -17.36 -13.04
C GLU A 185 -8.38 -17.05 -12.83
N LYS A 186 -8.90 -17.28 -11.62
CA LYS A 186 -10.27 -16.90 -11.26
C LYS A 186 -10.28 -15.47 -10.69
N PRO A 187 -11.12 -14.56 -11.23
CA PRO A 187 -11.28 -13.21 -10.72
C PRO A 187 -11.72 -13.15 -9.25
#